data_AF-A0A511ZM54-F1
#
_entry.id   AF-A0A511ZM54-F1
#
_cell.length_a   1.000
_cell.length_b   1.000
_cell.length_c   1.000
_cell.angle_alpha   90.00
_cell.angle_beta   90.00
_cell.angle_gamma   90.00
#
_symmetry.space_group_name_H-M   'P 1'
#
loop_
_entity.id
_entity.type
_entity.pdbx_description
1 polymer ?
#
loop_
_entity_poly.entity_id
_entity_poly.type
_entity_poly.pdbx_seq_one_letter_code
_entity_poly.pdbx_strand_id
1 'polypeptide(L)'
;MEESFAEEHHIKVGDELPITDLYNYSGYDPLIVSAISNESSLFPFNSIVVDWSEEIADVLNVSEIFVGTDDVDVLQPIISKIPALHFTTKTAELKEDDQMFQQRYVLVIGTLIILIASASFGILQTLMNDILTQQTSYRITRLLGLTQNGMMSVIVWQAFIFVCYGVVFGLTFGIFFTKLLWFVIDPGSSTFIDSTAVLYTVGVLLVLTLICFILQGYKMSRHPLENTEDS
;
A
#
# COMPACT_ATOMS: atom_id res chain seq x y z
N MET A 1 -14.19 -13.71 26.44
CA MET A 1 -12.75 -14.03 26.26
C MET A 1 -12.51 -14.40 24.81
N GLU A 2 -11.35 -14.06 24.27
CA GLU A 2 -10.93 -14.38 22.91
C GLU A 2 -10.61 -15.89 22.77
N GLU A 3 -10.99 -16.50 21.64
CA GLU A 3 -10.77 -17.93 21.37
C GLU A 3 -9.27 -18.30 21.34
N SER A 4 -8.45 -17.49 20.67
CA SER A 4 -7.00 -17.72 20.53
C SER A 4 -6.28 -17.79 21.90
N PHE A 5 -6.61 -16.85 22.78
CA PHE A 5 -6.06 -16.76 24.13
C PHE A 5 -6.55 -17.91 25.04
N ALA A 6 -7.82 -18.29 24.91
CA ALA A 6 -8.36 -19.42 25.66
C ALA A 6 -7.69 -20.75 25.28
N GLU A 7 -7.41 -20.95 23.98
CA GLU A 7 -6.70 -22.15 23.50
C GLU A 7 -5.24 -22.20 23.98
N GLU A 8 -4.53 -21.08 23.90
CA GLU A 8 -3.13 -20.97 24.34
C GLU A 8 -2.96 -21.28 25.84
N HIS A 9 -3.92 -20.82 26.66
CA HIS A 9 -3.87 -20.99 28.11
C HIS A 9 -4.72 -22.16 28.64
N HIS A 10 -5.31 -22.96 27.76
CA HIS A 10 -6.18 -24.09 28.10
C HIS A 10 -7.38 -23.73 29.01
N ILE A 11 -7.91 -22.52 28.84
CA ILE A 11 -9.01 -21.98 29.64
C ILE A 11 -10.35 -22.42 29.03
N LYS A 12 -11.30 -22.81 29.89
CA LYS A 12 -12.66 -23.22 29.49
C LYS A 12 -13.72 -22.31 30.09
N VAL A 13 -14.90 -22.36 29.48
CA VAL A 13 -16.10 -21.72 30.03
C VAL A 13 -16.41 -22.33 31.41
N GLY A 14 -16.58 -21.47 32.41
CA GLY A 14 -16.79 -21.84 33.80
C GLY A 14 -15.52 -21.86 34.67
N ASP A 15 -14.33 -21.67 34.10
CA ASP A 15 -13.09 -21.58 34.88
C ASP A 15 -13.03 -20.25 35.65
N GLU A 16 -12.44 -20.30 36.85
CA GLU A 16 -12.19 -19.14 37.71
C GLU A 16 -10.82 -18.53 37.40
N LEU A 17 -10.81 -17.24 37.06
CA LEU A 17 -9.61 -16.48 36.75
C LEU A 17 -9.27 -15.54 37.91
N PRO A 18 -8.13 -15.75 38.59
CA PRO A 18 -7.70 -14.84 39.63
C PRO A 18 -7.30 -13.50 39.02
N ILE A 19 -7.92 -12.41 39.46
CA ILE A 19 -7.58 -11.06 39.02
C ILE A 19 -6.75 -10.38 40.09
N THR A 20 -5.58 -9.91 39.69
CA THR A 20 -4.67 -9.16 40.55
C THR A 20 -4.34 -7.83 39.88
N ASP A 21 -4.59 -6.73 40.58
CA ASP A 21 -4.05 -5.45 40.16
C ASP A 21 -2.55 -5.42 40.49
N LEU A 22 -1.73 -5.42 39.44
CA LEU A 22 -0.28 -5.40 39.53
C LEU A 22 0.27 -4.09 40.12
N TYR A 23 -0.50 -3.00 40.10
CA TYR A 23 -0.08 -1.70 40.63
C TYR A 23 -0.35 -1.57 42.13
N ASN A 24 -1.53 -2.01 42.60
CA ASN A 24 -1.92 -1.90 44.01
C ASN A 24 -1.74 -3.20 44.80
N TYR A 25 -1.24 -4.28 44.18
CA TYR A 25 -1.12 -5.63 44.79
C TYR A 25 -2.39 -6.08 45.51
N SER A 26 -3.54 -5.65 44.99
CA SER A 26 -4.86 -5.95 45.54
C SER A 26 -5.45 -7.08 44.71
N GLY A 27 -5.83 -8.17 45.39
CA GLY A 27 -6.53 -9.29 44.78
C GLY A 27 -8.03 -9.00 44.77
N TYR A 28 -8.66 -9.19 43.62
CA TYR A 28 -10.11 -9.12 43.47
C TYR A 28 -10.70 -10.52 43.51
N ASP A 29 -12.02 -10.60 43.70
CA ASP A 29 -12.72 -11.86 43.58
C ASP A 29 -12.47 -12.48 42.18
N PRO A 30 -12.24 -13.80 42.11
CA PRO A 30 -11.95 -14.45 40.85
C PRO A 30 -13.14 -14.33 39.90
N LEU A 31 -12.87 -13.94 38.65
CA LEU A 31 -13.90 -13.84 37.62
C LEU A 31 -14.13 -15.18 36.94
N ILE A 32 -15.40 -15.49 36.67
CA ILE A 32 -15.78 -16.71 35.97
C ILE A 32 -15.82 -16.46 34.46
N VAL A 33 -15.21 -17.35 33.69
CA VAL A 33 -15.28 -17.31 32.21
C VAL A 33 -16.70 -17.62 31.76
N SER A 34 -17.45 -16.57 31.39
CA SER A 34 -18.84 -16.70 30.97
C SER A 34 -18.99 -17.14 29.51
N ALA A 35 -18.13 -16.65 28.62
CA ALA A 35 -18.17 -16.97 27.19
C ALA A 35 -16.82 -16.82 26.50
N ILE A 36 -16.59 -17.65 25.48
CA ILE A 36 -15.44 -17.59 24.56
C ILE A 36 -15.99 -17.22 23.18
N SER A 37 -15.39 -16.22 22.53
CA SER A 37 -15.81 -15.71 21.22
C SER A 37 -14.60 -15.48 20.30
N ASN A 38 -14.79 -15.69 19.00
CA ASN A 38 -13.83 -15.41 17.93
C ASN A 38 -14.16 -14.12 17.17
N GLU A 39 -15.03 -13.29 17.74
CA GLU A 39 -15.42 -12.05 17.08
C GLU A 39 -14.33 -11.00 17.26
N SER A 40 -13.52 -10.79 16.22
CA SER A 40 -12.36 -9.87 16.26
C SER A 40 -12.71 -8.42 16.57
N SER A 41 -13.95 -7.99 16.28
CA SER A 41 -14.45 -6.66 16.67
C SER A 41 -14.60 -6.47 18.18
N LEU A 42 -14.73 -7.55 18.95
CA LEU A 42 -14.79 -7.48 20.42
C LEU A 42 -13.40 -7.44 21.06
N PHE A 43 -12.36 -7.81 20.31
CA PHE A 43 -10.99 -7.99 20.82
C PHE A 43 -9.94 -7.26 19.94
N PRO A 44 -10.10 -5.96 19.64
CA PRO A 44 -9.16 -5.26 18.75
C PRO A 44 -7.76 -5.10 19.37
N PHE A 45 -7.68 -4.98 20.70
CA PHE A 45 -6.41 -4.79 21.43
C PHE A 45 -6.31 -5.62 22.73
N ASN A 46 -7.39 -6.31 23.11
CA ASN A 46 -7.51 -6.99 24.40
C ASN A 46 -8.08 -8.39 24.17
N SER A 47 -7.63 -9.39 24.94
CA SER A 47 -8.13 -10.77 24.85
C SER A 47 -9.24 -11.10 25.86
N ILE A 48 -9.54 -10.17 26.77
CA ILE A 48 -10.54 -10.32 27.82
C ILE A 48 -11.45 -9.09 27.83
N VAL A 49 -12.76 -9.33 27.84
CA VAL A 49 -13.79 -8.32 28.06
C VAL A 49 -14.50 -8.68 29.35
N VAL A 50 -14.73 -7.67 30.17
CA VAL A 50 -15.40 -7.78 31.47
C VAL A 50 -16.62 -6.87 31.44
N ASP A 51 -17.69 -7.30 32.11
CA ASP A 51 -18.86 -6.44 32.30
C ASP A 51 -18.51 -5.24 33.19
N TRP A 52 -19.03 -4.07 32.85
CA TRP A 52 -18.89 -2.85 33.63
C TRP A 52 -19.57 -2.95 35.01
N SER A 53 -20.42 -3.95 35.25
CA SER A 53 -21.03 -4.19 36.56
C SER A 53 -20.11 -4.82 37.60
N GLU A 54 -18.92 -5.31 37.20
CA GLU A 54 -17.98 -5.98 38.09
C GLU A 54 -17.14 -4.98 38.91
N GLU A 55 -16.74 -5.34 40.14
CA GLU A 55 -15.96 -4.47 41.04
C GLU A 55 -14.61 -4.06 40.42
N ILE A 56 -14.03 -4.90 39.56
CA ILE A 56 -12.79 -4.58 38.88
C ILE A 56 -12.92 -3.42 37.89
N ALA A 57 -14.13 -3.13 37.41
CA ALA A 57 -14.39 -2.04 36.49
C ALA A 57 -14.20 -0.66 37.15
N ASP A 58 -14.40 -0.56 38.48
CA ASP A 58 -14.22 0.69 39.23
C ASP A 58 -12.75 1.16 39.27
N VAL A 59 -11.80 0.25 39.08
CA VAL A 59 -10.36 0.54 39.10
C VAL A 59 -9.81 0.77 37.70
N LEU A 60 -10.57 0.40 36.66
CA LEU A 60 -10.20 0.67 35.28
C LEU A 60 -10.50 2.13 34.92
N ASN A 61 -9.49 2.84 34.43
CA ASN A 61 -9.70 4.17 33.87
C ASN A 61 -10.55 4.05 32.59
N VAL A 62 -11.71 4.70 32.59
CA VAL A 62 -12.55 4.85 31.40
C VAL A 62 -11.78 5.69 30.37
N SER A 63 -11.33 5.06 29.29
CA SER A 63 -10.69 5.78 28.18
C SER A 63 -11.69 6.28 27.15
N GLU A 64 -12.73 5.49 26.87
CA GLU A 64 -13.68 5.75 25.78
C GLU A 64 -15.08 5.24 26.13
N ILE A 65 -16.10 5.98 25.69
CA ILE A 65 -17.51 5.62 25.90
C ILE A 65 -18.23 5.71 24.55
N PHE A 66 -18.77 4.58 24.10
CA PHE A 66 -19.56 4.53 22.87
C PHE A 66 -21.03 4.83 23.19
N VAL A 67 -21.58 5.84 22.51
CA VAL A 67 -23.00 6.20 22.62
C VAL A 67 -23.65 6.00 21.25
N GLY A 68 -24.59 5.06 21.19
CA GLY A 68 -25.44 4.88 20.01
C GLY A 68 -26.56 5.91 20.02
N THR A 69 -26.57 6.82 19.04
CA THR A 69 -27.67 7.76 18.82
C THR A 69 -27.97 7.87 17.33
N ASP A 70 -29.25 7.98 16.98
CA ASP A 70 -29.68 8.26 15.61
C ASP A 70 -29.46 9.74 15.23
N ASP A 71 -29.41 10.62 16.24
CA ASP A 71 -29.23 12.06 16.07
C ASP A 71 -28.14 12.59 17.01
N VAL A 72 -27.06 13.10 16.42
CA VAL A 72 -25.89 13.64 17.14
C VAL A 72 -26.20 15.01 17.74
N ASP A 73 -27.19 15.74 17.21
CA ASP A 73 -27.56 17.07 17.69
C ASP A 73 -28.15 17.03 19.10
N VAL A 74 -28.74 15.90 19.49
CA VAL A 74 -29.26 15.66 20.85
C VAL A 74 -28.16 15.67 21.91
N LEU A 75 -26.91 15.34 21.53
CA LEU A 75 -25.78 15.31 22.44
C LEU A 75 -25.10 16.67 22.61
N GLN A 76 -25.28 17.62 21.68
CA GLN A 76 -24.72 18.99 21.74
C GLN A 76 -24.92 19.72 23.08
N PRO A 77 -26.12 19.74 23.69
CA PRO A 77 -26.32 20.39 24.99
C PRO A 77 -25.57 19.68 26.14
N ILE A 78 -25.28 18.39 26.03
CA ILE A 78 -24.48 17.62 27.00
C ILE A 78 -22.99 17.92 26.79
N ILE A 79 -22.55 17.94 25.53
CA ILE A 79 -21.18 18.31 25.11
C ILE A 79 -20.80 19.69 25.66
N SER A 80 -21.69 20.68 25.52
CA SER A 80 -21.45 22.04 25.99
C SER A 80 -21.28 22.16 27.51
N LYS A 81 -21.81 21.20 28.29
CA LYS A 81 -21.76 21.21 29.76
C LYS A 81 -20.50 20.53 30.31
N ILE A 82 -19.82 19.71 29.51
CA ILE A 82 -18.62 18.96 29.94
C ILE A 82 -17.49 19.21 28.92
N PRO A 83 -16.85 20.39 28.93
CA PRO A 83 -15.80 20.74 27.96
C PRO A 83 -14.50 19.94 28.13
N ALA A 84 -14.38 19.12 29.19
CA ALA A 84 -13.26 18.21 29.41
C ALA A 84 -13.39 16.88 28.63
N LEU A 85 -14.58 16.57 28.08
CA LEU A 85 -14.80 15.35 27.31
C LEU A 85 -14.59 15.65 25.82
N HIS A 86 -13.63 14.97 25.21
CA HIS A 86 -13.46 14.99 23.77
C HIS A 86 -14.49 14.05 23.13
N PHE A 87 -15.50 14.63 22.49
CA PHE A 87 -16.49 13.86 21.74
C PHE A 87 -16.06 13.78 20.29
N THR A 88 -15.86 12.56 19.82
CA THR A 88 -15.62 12.33 18.40
C THR A 88 -16.77 11.55 17.80
N THR A 89 -17.32 12.07 16.70
CA THR A 89 -18.33 11.33 15.94
C THR A 89 -17.60 10.49 14.91
N LYS A 90 -17.99 9.22 14.76
CA LYS A 90 -17.45 8.30 13.76
C LYS A 90 -17.38 8.91 12.34
N THR A 91 -18.31 9.79 12.00
CA THR A 91 -18.35 10.49 10.70
C THR A 91 -17.32 11.61 10.56
N ALA A 92 -16.92 12.26 11.65
CA ALA A 92 -15.89 13.30 11.67
C ALA A 92 -14.49 12.66 11.64
N GLU A 93 -14.27 11.60 12.40
CA GLU A 93 -13.04 10.78 12.39
C GLU A 93 -12.74 10.24 10.99
N LEU A 94 -13.71 9.60 10.34
CA LEU A 94 -13.52 9.05 8.99
C LEU A 94 -13.16 10.11 7.96
N LYS A 95 -13.63 11.36 8.13
CA LYS A 95 -13.36 12.46 7.20
C LYS A 95 -12.00 13.09 7.42
N GLU A 96 -11.56 13.18 8.67
CA GLU A 96 -10.24 13.70 9.03
C GLU A 96 -9.14 12.68 8.72
N ASP A 97 -9.36 11.40 9.02
CA ASP A 97 -8.46 10.31 8.65
C ASP A 97 -8.32 10.18 7.13
N ASP A 98 -9.43 10.19 6.37
CA ASP A 98 -9.35 10.11 4.90
C ASP A 98 -8.53 11.28 4.34
N GLN A 99 -8.68 12.50 4.85
CA GLN A 99 -7.87 13.63 4.39
C GLN A 99 -6.36 13.45 4.67
N MET A 100 -5.99 12.92 5.84
CA MET A 100 -4.59 12.67 6.17
C MET A 100 -3.99 11.51 5.36
N PHE A 101 -4.77 10.45 5.11
CA PHE A 101 -4.36 9.33 4.26
C PHE A 101 -4.22 9.77 2.80
N GLN A 102 -5.16 10.52 2.25
CA GLN A 102 -5.12 11.02 0.87
C GLN A 102 -3.90 11.92 0.64
N GLN A 103 -3.56 12.81 1.57
CA GLN A 103 -2.39 13.67 1.43
C GLN A 103 -1.08 12.86 1.37
N ARG A 104 -0.91 11.88 2.25
CA ARG A 104 0.27 11.00 2.24
C ARG A 104 0.32 10.16 0.96
N TYR A 105 -0.83 9.64 0.53
CA TYR A 105 -0.97 8.83 -0.68
C TYR A 105 -0.56 9.60 -1.94
N VAL A 106 -1.03 10.85 -2.09
CA VAL A 106 -0.67 11.72 -3.21
C VAL A 106 0.83 12.04 -3.24
N LEU A 107 1.45 12.29 -2.08
CA LEU A 107 2.90 12.56 -2.02
C LEU A 107 3.72 11.35 -2.47
N VAL A 108 3.36 10.15 -1.98
CA VAL A 108 4.05 8.90 -2.34
C VAL A 108 3.92 8.63 -3.84
N ILE A 109 2.71 8.71 -4.40
CA ILE A 109 2.48 8.50 -5.84
C ILE A 109 3.19 9.57 -6.67
N GLY A 110 3.12 10.84 -6.26
CA GLY A 110 3.79 11.94 -6.95
C GLY A 110 5.30 11.71 -7.03
N THR A 111 5.91 11.31 -5.92
CA THR A 111 7.35 11.01 -5.86
C THR A 111 7.71 9.80 -6.72
N LEU A 112 6.88 8.76 -6.72
CA LEU A 112 7.07 7.57 -7.54
C LEU A 112 7.07 7.90 -9.04
N ILE A 113 6.13 8.75 -9.49
CA ILE A 113 6.06 9.20 -10.88
C ILE A 113 7.35 9.95 -11.27
N ILE A 114 7.85 10.83 -10.41
CA ILE A 114 9.08 11.59 -10.65
C ILE A 114 10.29 10.64 -10.74
N LEU A 115 10.37 9.63 -9.86
CA LEU A 115 11.42 8.63 -9.90
C LEU A 115 11.39 7.81 -11.19
N ILE A 116 10.21 7.37 -11.63
CA ILE A 116 10.04 6.63 -12.88
C ILE A 116 10.44 7.49 -14.08
N ALA A 117 10.04 8.77 -14.09
CA ALA A 117 10.39 9.70 -15.16
C ALA A 117 11.92 9.93 -15.23
N SER A 118 12.56 10.13 -14.07
CA SER A 118 14.01 10.29 -13.96
C SER A 118 14.76 9.04 -14.44
N ALA A 119 14.34 7.85 -14.00
CA ALA A 119 14.94 6.59 -14.44
C ALA A 119 14.79 6.38 -15.95
N SER A 120 13.62 6.69 -16.51
CA SER A 120 13.37 6.62 -17.95
C SER A 120 14.29 7.56 -18.73
N PHE A 121 14.50 8.78 -18.22
CA PHE A 121 15.43 9.74 -18.81
C PHE A 121 16.88 9.24 -18.77
N GLY A 122 17.29 8.61 -17.68
CA GLY A 122 18.60 7.97 -17.55
C GLY A 122 18.82 6.90 -18.61
N ILE A 123 17.84 6.01 -18.81
CA ILE A 123 17.90 4.97 -19.83
C ILE A 123 18.02 5.57 -21.22
N LEU A 124 17.24 6.61 -21.56
CA LEU A 124 17.33 7.30 -22.85
C LEU A 124 18.70 7.93 -23.07
N GLN A 125 19.30 8.53 -22.04
CA GLN A 125 20.64 9.09 -22.16
C GLN A 125 21.69 8.01 -22.42
N THR A 126 21.62 6.87 -21.72
CA THR A 126 22.52 5.75 -21.96
C THR A 126 22.33 5.19 -23.37
N LEU A 127 21.09 5.01 -23.83
CA LEU A 127 20.78 4.53 -25.17
C LEU A 127 21.28 5.48 -26.26
N MET A 128 21.13 6.80 -26.05
CA MET A 128 21.70 7.81 -26.94
C MET A 128 23.22 7.69 -27.02
N ASN A 129 23.89 7.51 -25.88
CA ASN A 129 25.34 7.35 -25.84
C ASN A 129 25.80 6.03 -26.51
N ASP A 130 25.08 4.93 -26.31
CA ASP A 130 25.34 3.65 -26.97
C ASP A 130 25.19 3.75 -28.50
N ILE A 131 24.19 4.49 -28.98
CA ILE A 131 24.01 4.75 -30.40
C ILE A 131 25.18 5.57 -30.95
N LEU A 132 25.52 6.68 -30.29
CA LEU A 132 26.60 7.58 -30.73
C LEU A 132 27.97 6.88 -30.75
N THR A 133 28.25 6.04 -29.77
CA THR A 133 29.50 5.27 -29.72
C THR A 133 29.57 4.24 -30.85
N GLN A 134 28.48 3.54 -31.16
CA GLN A 134 28.45 2.57 -32.26
C GLN A 134 28.52 3.22 -33.66
N GLN A 135 28.01 4.45 -33.85
CA GLN A 135 28.12 5.20 -35.11
C GLN A 135 29.56 5.31 -35.62
N THR A 136 30.54 5.41 -34.71
CA THR A 136 31.97 5.50 -35.07
C THR A 136 32.50 4.19 -35.67
N SER A 137 32.11 3.05 -35.11
CA SER A 137 32.43 1.72 -35.66
C SER A 137 31.73 1.48 -37.01
N TYR A 138 30.53 2.04 -37.21
CA TYR A 138 29.80 1.95 -38.48
C TYR A 138 30.40 2.79 -39.60
N ARG A 139 31.05 3.93 -39.32
CA ARG A 139 31.81 4.68 -40.34
C ARG A 139 32.89 3.80 -40.98
N ILE A 140 33.47 2.90 -40.19
CA ILE A 140 34.48 1.94 -40.65
C ILE A 140 33.83 0.80 -41.46
N THR A 141 32.67 0.31 -41.06
CA THR A 141 31.94 -0.74 -41.82
C THR A 141 31.26 -0.22 -43.09
N ARG A 142 30.87 1.06 -43.14
CA ARG A 142 30.36 1.72 -44.37
C ARG A 142 31.43 1.82 -45.45
N LEU A 143 32.70 1.92 -45.07
CA LEU A 143 33.84 1.80 -45.99
C LEU A 143 33.98 0.37 -46.57
N LEU A 144 33.31 -0.63 -45.98
CA LEU A 144 33.33 -2.04 -46.39
C LEU A 144 32.02 -2.52 -47.07
N GLY A 145 31.03 -1.62 -47.29
CA GLY A 145 29.89 -1.88 -48.19
C GLY A 145 28.69 -2.65 -47.62
N LEU A 146 28.51 -2.76 -46.30
CA LEU A 146 27.37 -3.48 -45.69
C LEU A 146 26.26 -2.54 -45.17
N THR A 147 25.02 -3.00 -45.35
CA THR A 147 23.73 -2.27 -45.39
C THR A 147 23.29 -1.54 -44.10
N GLN A 148 22.81 -0.30 -44.29
CA GLN A 148 22.48 0.72 -43.29
C GLN A 148 21.06 0.59 -42.66
N ASN A 149 20.20 -0.30 -43.19
CA ASN A 149 18.78 -0.36 -42.82
C ASN A 149 18.46 -1.25 -41.59
N GLY A 150 19.39 -2.08 -41.12
CA GLY A 150 19.15 -2.95 -39.94
C GLY A 150 19.22 -2.23 -38.59
N MET A 151 19.91 -1.09 -38.53
CA MET A 151 20.30 -0.43 -37.27
C MET A 151 19.11 0.19 -36.52
N MET A 152 18.19 0.83 -37.24
CA MET A 152 16.98 1.41 -36.63
C MET A 152 16.09 0.34 -36.00
N SER A 153 16.00 -0.82 -36.65
CA SER A 153 15.21 -1.95 -36.15
C SER A 153 15.82 -2.56 -34.88
N VAL A 154 17.15 -2.58 -34.77
CA VAL A 154 17.86 -3.06 -33.58
C VAL A 154 17.64 -2.13 -32.39
N ILE A 155 17.69 -0.81 -32.58
CA ILE A 155 17.45 0.18 -31.52
C ILE A 155 16.02 0.08 -30.97
N VAL A 156 15.03 -0.02 -31.87
CA VAL A 156 13.63 -0.19 -31.48
C VAL A 156 13.43 -1.51 -30.73
N TRP A 157 14.08 -2.59 -31.18
CA TRP A 157 14.00 -3.90 -30.52
C TRP A 157 14.65 -3.90 -29.14
N GLN A 158 15.80 -3.22 -28.98
CA GLN A 158 16.48 -3.08 -27.70
C GLN A 158 15.64 -2.29 -26.69
N ALA A 159 15.04 -1.18 -27.12
CA ALA A 159 14.13 -0.41 -26.28
C ALA A 159 12.88 -1.23 -25.89
N PHE A 160 12.31 -1.98 -26.83
CA PHE A 160 11.16 -2.85 -26.59
C PHE A 160 11.47 -3.94 -25.55
N ILE A 161 12.61 -4.61 -25.69
CA ILE A 161 13.06 -5.64 -24.73
C ILE A 161 13.25 -5.03 -23.33
N PHE A 162 13.85 -3.85 -23.22
CA PHE A 162 14.05 -3.17 -21.94
C PHE A 162 12.75 -2.90 -21.20
N VAL A 163 11.71 -2.47 -21.91
CA VAL A 163 10.40 -2.24 -21.27
C VAL A 163 9.68 -3.54 -20.95
N CYS A 164 9.78 -4.56 -21.80
CA CYS A 164 9.27 -5.89 -21.46
C CYS A 164 9.89 -6.40 -20.14
N TYR A 165 11.21 -6.27 -19.97
CA TYR A 165 11.86 -6.60 -18.71
C TYR A 165 11.36 -5.73 -17.55
N GLY A 166 11.23 -4.41 -17.75
CA GLY A 166 10.71 -3.50 -16.73
C GLY A 166 9.30 -3.86 -16.25
N VAL A 167 8.41 -4.25 -17.17
CA VAL A 167 7.05 -4.69 -16.84
C VAL A 167 7.08 -6.00 -16.05
N VAL A 168 7.84 -6.99 -16.51
CA VAL A 168 7.94 -8.30 -15.85
C VAL A 168 8.53 -8.16 -14.44
N PHE A 169 9.64 -7.41 -14.30
CA PHE A 169 10.27 -7.17 -13.00
C PHE A 169 9.39 -6.33 -12.08
N GLY A 170 8.76 -5.26 -12.58
CA GLY A 170 7.86 -4.43 -11.80
C GLY A 170 6.65 -5.21 -11.26
N LEU A 171 6.07 -6.09 -12.09
CA LEU A 171 4.95 -6.93 -11.68
C LEU A 171 5.38 -7.98 -10.65
N THR A 172 6.53 -8.62 -10.87
CA THR A 172 7.09 -9.62 -9.95
C THR A 172 7.41 -9.00 -8.59
N PHE A 173 8.13 -7.88 -8.57
CA PHE A 173 8.47 -7.17 -7.34
C PHE A 173 7.25 -6.55 -6.65
N GLY A 174 6.29 -6.02 -7.40
CA GLY A 174 5.06 -5.47 -6.83
C GLY A 174 4.22 -6.53 -6.10
N ILE A 175 4.06 -7.71 -6.72
CA ILE A 175 3.37 -8.84 -6.07
C ILE A 175 4.17 -9.33 -4.87
N PHE A 176 5.49 -9.46 -5.01
CA PHE A 176 6.37 -9.90 -3.92
C PHE A 176 6.30 -8.97 -2.71
N PHE A 177 6.43 -7.66 -2.91
CA PHE A 177 6.32 -6.67 -1.83
C PHE A 177 4.93 -6.67 -1.21
N THR A 178 3.86 -6.77 -2.00
CA THR A 178 2.49 -6.84 -1.47
C THR A 178 2.31 -8.04 -0.55
N LYS A 179 2.82 -9.21 -0.96
CA LYS A 179 2.80 -10.42 -0.12
C LYS A 179 3.68 -10.30 1.13
N LEU A 180 4.83 -9.65 1.02
CA LEU A 180 5.72 -9.42 2.16
C LEU A 180 5.10 -8.47 3.19
N LEU A 181 4.51 -7.36 2.74
CA LEU A 181 3.83 -6.39 3.60
C LEU A 181 2.65 -7.05 4.32
N TRP A 182 1.91 -7.89 3.61
CA TRP A 182 0.82 -8.68 4.19
C TRP A 182 1.28 -9.59 5.31
N PHE A 183 2.32 -10.39 5.06
CA PHE A 183 2.87 -11.31 6.04
C PHE A 183 3.32 -10.61 7.34
N VAL A 184 3.74 -9.35 7.26
CA VAL A 184 4.19 -8.56 8.42
C VAL A 184 3.04 -7.93 9.20
N ILE A 185 1.95 -7.54 8.53
CA ILE A 185 0.83 -6.84 9.18
C ILE A 185 -0.15 -7.81 9.83
N ASP A 186 -0.50 -8.91 9.15
CA ASP A 186 -1.51 -9.83 9.66
C ASP A 186 -1.35 -11.25 9.07
N PRO A 187 -0.77 -12.21 9.84
CA PRO A 187 -0.48 -13.55 9.34
C PRO A 187 -1.72 -14.46 9.20
N GLY A 188 -2.87 -14.05 9.74
CA GLY A 188 -4.07 -14.88 9.86
C GLY A 188 -5.22 -14.57 8.90
N SER A 189 -5.28 -13.36 8.35
CA SER A 189 -6.35 -12.99 7.41
C SER A 189 -6.00 -13.44 5.98
N SER A 190 -7.01 -13.86 5.22
CA SER A 190 -6.83 -14.17 3.79
C SER A 190 -7.09 -12.90 2.99
N THR A 191 -6.06 -12.33 2.37
CA THR A 191 -6.24 -11.21 1.46
C THR A 191 -6.97 -11.67 0.21
N PHE A 192 -8.17 -11.14 -0.01
CA PHE A 192 -8.72 -11.02 -1.36
C PHE A 192 -7.91 -9.93 -2.07
N ILE A 193 -6.81 -10.33 -2.72
CA ILE A 193 -6.24 -9.48 -3.77
C ILE A 193 -7.34 -9.35 -4.81
N ASP A 194 -7.96 -8.17 -4.86
CA ASP A 194 -9.00 -7.89 -5.84
C ASP A 194 -8.36 -7.93 -7.23
N SER A 195 -8.47 -9.11 -7.84
CA SER A 195 -7.82 -9.44 -9.10
C SER A 195 -8.27 -8.50 -10.20
N THR A 196 -9.46 -7.93 -10.05
CA THR A 196 -10.04 -6.89 -10.91
C THR A 196 -9.23 -5.60 -10.86
N ALA A 197 -8.89 -5.11 -9.66
CA ALA A 197 -8.13 -3.87 -9.48
C ALA A 197 -6.67 -4.00 -9.99
N VAL A 198 -6.06 -5.17 -9.77
CA VAL A 198 -4.73 -5.48 -10.31
C VAL A 198 -4.76 -5.53 -11.85
N LEU A 199 -5.78 -6.17 -12.43
CA LEU A 199 -5.93 -6.23 -13.89
C LEU A 199 -6.13 -4.83 -14.50
N TYR A 200 -6.93 -3.97 -13.87
CA TYR A 200 -7.13 -2.59 -14.32
C TYR A 200 -5.83 -1.78 -14.26
N THR A 201 -5.09 -1.84 -13.16
CA THR A 201 -3.83 -1.10 -13.01
C THR A 201 -2.78 -1.58 -14.01
N VAL A 202 -2.63 -2.89 -14.18
CA VAL A 202 -1.74 -3.47 -15.20
C VAL A 202 -2.17 -3.06 -16.61
N GLY A 203 -3.48 -3.08 -16.90
CA GLY A 203 -4.03 -2.65 -18.18
C GLY A 203 -3.75 -1.19 -18.49
N VAL A 204 -3.97 -0.29 -17.53
CA VAL A 204 -3.64 1.15 -17.68
C VAL A 204 -2.16 1.34 -17.91
N LEU A 205 -1.30 0.66 -17.15
CA LEU A 205 0.16 0.78 -17.25
C LEU A 205 0.67 0.25 -18.61
N LEU A 206 0.09 -0.85 -19.12
CA LEU A 206 0.37 -1.36 -20.46
C LEU A 206 -0.08 -0.39 -21.56
N VAL A 207 -1.26 0.21 -21.44
CA VAL A 207 -1.72 1.21 -22.41
C VAL A 207 -0.81 2.43 -22.40
N LEU A 208 -0.41 2.91 -21.22
CA LEU A 208 0.46 4.08 -21.07
C LEU A 208 1.86 3.82 -21.64
N THR A 209 2.41 2.61 -21.43
CA THR A 209 3.69 2.21 -22.04
C THR A 209 3.58 2.07 -23.56
N LEU A 210 2.52 1.45 -24.08
CA LEU A 210 2.26 1.37 -25.53
C LEU A 210 2.14 2.77 -26.16
N ILE A 211 1.41 3.69 -25.55
CA ILE A 211 1.29 5.08 -26.03
C ILE A 211 2.67 5.75 -26.04
N CYS A 212 3.46 5.57 -25.00
CA CYS A 212 4.81 6.14 -24.90
C CYS A 212 5.74 5.57 -25.99
N PHE A 213 5.64 4.27 -26.29
CA PHE A 213 6.37 3.63 -27.39
C PHE A 213 5.95 4.12 -28.76
N ILE A 214 4.64 4.25 -29.01
CA ILE A 214 4.14 4.74 -30.29
C ILE A 214 4.60 6.19 -30.49
N LEU A 215 4.54 7.03 -29.46
CA LEU A 215 5.05 8.41 -29.52
C LEU A 215 6.56 8.47 -29.79
N GLN A 216 7.36 7.67 -29.09
CA GLN A 216 8.80 7.63 -29.29
C GLN A 216 9.18 7.06 -30.66
N GLY A 217 8.54 5.97 -31.08
CA GLY A 217 8.71 5.37 -32.41
C GLY A 217 8.29 6.32 -33.53
N TYR A 218 7.18 7.05 -33.34
CA TYR A 218 6.71 8.07 -34.29
C TYR A 218 7.66 9.25 -34.37
N LYS A 219 8.18 9.75 -33.23
CA LYS A 219 9.18 10.83 -33.19
C LYS A 219 10.49 10.42 -33.86
N MET A 220 10.94 9.18 -33.65
CA MET A 220 12.18 8.66 -34.25
C MET A 220 12.03 8.37 -35.75
N SER A 221 10.84 7.93 -36.20
CA SER A 221 10.53 7.72 -37.63
C SER A 221 10.47 9.03 -38.43
N ARG A 222 10.34 10.18 -37.76
CA ARG A 222 10.14 11.49 -38.39
C ARG A 222 11.38 12.38 -38.43
N HIS A 223 12.54 11.89 -37.99
CA HIS A 223 13.82 12.48 -38.38
C HIS A 223 14.29 11.77 -39.66
N PRO A 224 13.92 12.26 -40.86
CA PRO A 224 14.66 11.89 -42.05
C PRO A 224 16.11 12.35 -41.84
N LEU A 225 17.05 11.57 -42.37
CA LEU A 225 18.45 11.93 -42.51
C LEU A 225 18.54 13.23 -43.33
N GLU A 226 18.46 14.38 -42.68
CA GLU A 226 18.71 15.67 -43.30
C GLU A 226 20.15 16.09 -42.98
N ASN A 227 20.93 16.21 -44.06
CA ASN A 227 22.28 16.79 -44.19
C ASN A 227 23.48 15.94 -43.75
N THR A 228 23.95 15.10 -44.68
CA THR A 228 25.38 15.09 -45.08
C THR A 228 25.47 14.83 -46.60
N GLU A 229 24.88 15.71 -47.40
CA GLU A 229 25.44 16.14 -48.68
C GLU A 229 25.62 17.67 -48.54
N ASP A 230 26.74 18.18 -49.04
CA ASP A 230 27.26 19.56 -48.94
C ASP A 230 27.80 20.01 -47.57
N SER A 231 29.06 19.70 -47.28
CA SER A 231 30.21 20.53 -47.69
C SER A 231 31.55 20.05 -47.11
#